data_AF-A0A535DV83-F1
#
_entry.id   AF-A0A535DV83-F1
#
_cell.length_a   1.000
_cell.length_b   1.000
_cell.length_c   1.000
_cell.angle_alpha   90.00
_cell.angle_beta   90.00
_cell.angle_gamma   90.00
#
_symmetry.space_group_name_H-M   'P 1'
#
loop_
_entity.id
_entity.type
_entity.pdbx_description
1 polymer ?
#
loop_
_entity_poly.entity_id
_entity_poly.type
_entity_poly.pdbx_seq_one_letter_code
_entity_poly.pdbx_strand_id
1 'polypeptide(L)'
;MAVAAIPVHLFTGGNQVPDVDPNEWLLSAGIRSAKFDKVGDEVVGYIARQPEVQQQRDFETSELKVWSDGNPMMQLRVVLQTDQRDPEDAEDSGERAVYIRGNMQRAVAQAVRAASAPGLEVGGKLLVKYVADGKAARRGFNPPKVYEAKYRAPEREATAVPDAVRETVPASAASGNVNHKSEVPF
;
A
#
# COMPACT_ATOMS: atom_id res chain seq x y z
N MET A 1 20.18 14.27 43.64
CA MET A 1 18.94 14.60 42.93
C MET A 1 19.31 14.96 41.50
N ALA A 2 19.12 14.04 40.56
CA ALA A 2 19.49 14.24 39.16
C ALA A 2 18.22 14.52 38.36
N VAL A 3 18.16 15.71 37.77
CA VAL A 3 17.11 16.11 36.82
C VAL A 3 17.50 15.52 35.47
N ALA A 4 16.80 14.47 35.04
CA ALA A 4 16.99 13.90 33.72
C ALA A 4 16.26 14.78 32.69
N ALA A 5 17.03 15.42 31.81
CA ALA A 5 16.53 16.12 30.65
C ALA A 5 15.86 15.12 29.70
N ILE A 6 14.58 15.33 29.41
CA ILE A 6 13.82 14.57 28.41
C ILE A 6 14.28 15.05 27.03
N PRO A 7 14.77 14.16 26.13
CA PRO A 7 15.06 14.57 24.78
C PRO A 7 13.76 14.87 24.03
N VAL A 8 13.51 16.15 23.77
CA VAL A 8 12.48 16.65 22.85
C VAL A 8 12.89 16.22 21.44
N HIS A 9 12.39 15.08 20.96
CA HIS A 9 12.43 14.79 19.53
C HIS A 9 11.31 15.57 18.84
N LEU A 10 11.73 16.72 18.32
CA LEU A 10 11.33 17.35 17.06
C LEU A 10 10.16 16.67 16.32
N PHE A 11 8.92 16.90 16.77
CA PHE A 11 7.78 16.82 15.86
C PHE A 11 7.77 18.12 15.05
N THR A 12 8.47 18.10 13.91
CA THR A 12 8.29 19.12 12.88
C THR A 12 6.85 18.99 12.38
N GLY A 13 5.99 19.89 12.85
CA GLY A 13 4.67 20.15 12.28
C GLY A 13 4.83 20.68 10.86
N GLY A 14 4.99 19.77 9.90
CA GLY A 14 4.59 20.02 8.54
C GLY A 14 3.10 19.71 8.46
N ASN A 15 2.30 20.69 8.07
CA ASN A 15 0.97 20.44 7.51
C ASN A 15 1.17 19.67 6.20
N GLN A 16 1.52 18.38 6.32
CA GLN A 16 1.60 17.45 5.21
C GLN A 16 0.14 17.32 4.76
N VAL A 17 -0.22 18.09 3.73
CA VAL A 17 -1.18 17.58 2.77
C VAL A 17 -0.66 16.17 2.46
N PRO A 18 -1.48 15.11 2.60
CA PRO A 18 -1.06 13.80 2.10
C PRO A 18 -0.51 14.00 0.68
N ASP A 19 0.40 13.15 0.23
CA ASP A 19 0.87 13.17 -1.15
C ASP A 19 -0.32 12.80 -2.06
N VAL A 20 -1.25 13.75 -2.21
CA VAL A 20 -2.49 13.60 -2.95
C VAL A 20 -2.13 13.90 -4.38
N ASP A 21 -2.31 12.90 -5.24
CA ASP A 21 -2.16 13.09 -6.67
C ASP A 21 -3.01 14.30 -7.12
N PRO A 22 -2.45 15.30 -7.83
CA PRO A 22 -3.19 16.50 -8.21
C PRO A 22 -4.42 16.22 -9.08
N ASN A 23 -4.40 15.13 -9.85
CA ASN A 23 -5.56 14.71 -10.65
C ASN A 23 -6.61 14.03 -9.77
N GLU A 24 -6.20 13.30 -8.73
CA GLU A 24 -7.12 12.85 -7.66
C GLU A 24 -7.81 14.04 -7.01
N TRP A 25 -7.08 15.09 -6.63
CA TRP A 25 -7.70 16.27 -6.03
C TRP A 25 -8.70 16.95 -6.96
N LEU A 26 -8.41 17.00 -8.26
CA LEU A 26 -9.25 17.65 -9.26
C LEU A 26 -10.51 16.84 -9.62
N LEU A 27 -10.42 15.50 -9.61
CA LEU A 27 -11.45 14.59 -10.13
C LEU A 27 -12.10 13.70 -9.06
N SER A 28 -11.79 13.90 -7.78
CA SER A 28 -12.28 13.03 -6.70
C SER A 28 -13.81 13.12 -6.53
N ALA A 29 -14.53 12.21 -7.18
CA ALA A 29 -15.79 11.68 -6.67
C ALA A 29 -15.50 11.00 -5.32
N GLY A 30 -16.31 11.25 -4.30
CA GLY A 30 -16.06 10.77 -2.94
C GLY A 30 -15.96 9.24 -2.88
N ILE A 31 -14.77 8.70 -2.60
CA ILE A 31 -14.56 7.26 -2.49
C ILE A 31 -15.37 6.71 -1.32
N ARG A 32 -16.33 5.84 -1.61
CA ARG A 32 -17.18 5.19 -0.61
C ARG A 32 -16.34 4.27 0.28
N SER A 33 -16.64 4.23 1.57
CA SER A 33 -15.94 3.37 2.51
C SER A 33 -16.50 1.95 2.49
N ALA A 34 -15.62 0.95 2.55
CA ALA A 34 -16.00 -0.45 2.74
C ALA A 34 -16.63 -0.65 4.13
N LYS A 35 -17.77 -1.34 4.18
CA LYS A 35 -18.47 -1.68 5.43
C LYS A 35 -18.39 -3.19 5.68
N PHE A 36 -18.32 -3.54 6.96
CA PHE A 36 -18.30 -4.92 7.46
C PHE A 36 -19.30 -5.00 8.62
N ASP A 37 -20.58 -4.99 8.30
CA ASP A 37 -21.67 -4.88 9.28
C ASP A 37 -22.04 -6.24 9.86
N LYS A 38 -22.00 -7.30 9.04
CA LYS A 38 -22.41 -8.67 9.40
C LYS A 38 -21.26 -9.66 9.23
N VAL A 39 -21.21 -10.65 10.11
CA VAL A 39 -20.30 -11.79 9.94
C VAL A 39 -20.60 -12.46 8.60
N GLY A 40 -19.56 -12.65 7.80
CA GLY A 40 -19.64 -13.11 6.42
C GLY A 40 -19.37 -12.02 5.40
N ASP A 41 -19.51 -10.74 5.76
CA ASP A 41 -19.21 -9.62 4.85
C ASP A 41 -17.77 -9.67 4.38
N GLU A 42 -17.59 -9.58 3.07
CA GLU A 42 -16.28 -9.59 2.43
C GLU A 42 -16.17 -8.47 1.40
N VAL A 43 -14.98 -7.90 1.31
CA VAL A 43 -14.61 -6.95 0.29
C VAL A 43 -13.41 -7.52 -0.44
N VAL A 44 -13.55 -7.63 -1.75
CA VAL A 44 -12.51 -8.10 -2.65
C VAL A 44 -12.31 -7.09 -3.76
N GLY A 45 -11.06 -6.80 -4.07
CA GLY A 45 -10.73 -5.87 -5.13
C GLY A 45 -9.24 -5.82 -5.40
N TYR A 46 -8.89 -5.10 -6.46
CA TYR A 46 -7.50 -4.76 -6.77
C TYR A 46 -7.14 -3.45 -6.09
N ILE A 47 -5.94 -3.34 -5.53
CA ILE A 47 -5.46 -2.09 -4.94
C ILE A 47 -5.33 -1.07 -6.06
N ALA A 48 -6.22 -0.07 -6.05
CA ALA A 48 -6.31 0.94 -7.10
C ALA A 48 -5.30 2.07 -6.89
N ARG A 49 -4.99 2.38 -5.61
CA ARG A 49 -4.15 3.52 -5.22
C ARG A 49 -3.11 3.09 -4.19
N GLN A 50 -2.04 3.86 -4.08
CA GLN A 50 -0.99 3.61 -3.10
C GLN A 50 -1.59 3.58 -1.69
N PRO A 51 -1.33 2.53 -0.88
CA PRO A 51 -1.77 2.50 0.51
C PRO A 51 -1.14 3.63 1.35
N GLU A 52 -1.97 4.32 2.13
CA GLU A 52 -1.58 5.49 2.91
C GLU A 52 -1.82 5.28 4.40
N VAL A 53 -0.84 5.62 5.23
CA VAL A 53 -1.03 5.66 6.68
C VAL A 53 -1.51 7.05 7.08
N GLN A 54 -2.66 7.12 7.73
CA GLN A 54 -3.26 8.37 8.19
C GLN A 54 -3.78 8.25 9.62
N GLN A 55 -4.00 9.37 10.28
CA GLN A 55 -4.64 9.39 11.59
C GLN A 55 -6.13 9.01 11.45
N GLN A 56 -6.63 8.28 12.43
CA GLN A 56 -8.04 7.94 12.55
C GLN A 56 -8.85 9.20 12.81
N ARG A 57 -10.02 9.28 12.18
CA ARG A 57 -11.02 10.31 12.44
C ARG A 57 -12.25 9.68 13.07
N ASP A 58 -12.91 10.44 13.92
CA ASP A 58 -14.23 10.07 14.39
C ASP A 58 -15.23 10.15 13.23
N PHE A 59 -16.14 9.18 13.15
CA PHE A 59 -17.11 9.12 12.06
C PHE A 59 -18.22 10.18 12.23
N GLU A 60 -18.57 10.52 13.47
CA GLU A 60 -19.63 11.47 13.76
C GLU A 60 -19.09 12.89 13.81
N THR A 61 -17.95 13.10 14.47
CA THR A 61 -17.40 14.46 14.70
C THR A 61 -16.35 14.88 13.68
N SER A 62 -15.83 13.96 12.86
CA SER A 62 -14.69 14.19 11.94
C SER A 62 -13.37 14.61 12.62
N GLU A 63 -13.31 14.57 13.95
CA GLU A 63 -12.14 14.95 14.74
C GLU A 63 -11.05 13.87 14.72
N LEU A 64 -9.81 14.29 14.84
CA LEU A 64 -8.66 13.40 14.87
C LEU A 64 -8.62 12.62 16.19
N LYS A 65 -8.57 11.28 16.12
CA LYS A 65 -8.55 10.42 17.30
C LYS A 65 -7.14 10.32 17.86
N VAL A 66 -7.04 10.51 19.17
CA VAL A 66 -5.82 10.34 19.97
C VAL A 66 -6.05 9.31 21.06
N TRP A 67 -5.02 8.55 21.39
CA TRP A 67 -5.02 7.65 22.54
C TRP A 67 -5.00 8.46 23.85
N SER A 68 -5.31 7.82 24.98
CA SER A 68 -5.32 8.46 26.31
C SER A 68 -3.94 8.97 26.76
N ASP A 69 -2.87 8.53 26.11
CA ASP A 69 -1.49 8.96 26.34
C ASP A 69 -1.09 10.17 25.45
N GLY A 70 -2.00 10.66 24.61
CA GLY A 70 -1.76 11.77 23.68
C GLY A 70 -1.22 11.38 22.31
N ASN A 71 -0.91 10.10 22.07
CA ASN A 71 -0.40 9.64 20.77
C ASN A 71 -1.52 9.55 19.72
N PRO A 72 -1.27 9.90 18.44
CA PRO A 72 -2.26 9.79 17.39
C PRO A 72 -2.63 8.32 17.13
N MET A 73 -3.93 8.04 16.98
CA MET A 73 -4.40 6.72 16.57
C MET A 73 -4.22 6.59 15.06
N MET A 74 -3.29 5.75 14.59
CA MET A 74 -3.05 5.57 13.15
C MET A 74 -3.94 4.48 12.54
N GLN A 75 -4.22 4.57 11.25
CA GLN A 75 -4.86 3.55 10.42
C GLN A 75 -4.28 3.56 9.01
N LEU A 76 -4.36 2.42 8.33
CA LEU A 76 -3.94 2.29 6.93
C LEU A 76 -5.19 2.40 6.03
N ARG A 77 -5.23 3.37 5.13
CA ARG A 77 -6.25 3.52 4.09
C ARG A 77 -5.78 2.78 2.84
N VAL A 78 -6.60 1.83 2.37
CA VAL A 78 -6.36 1.10 1.12
C VAL A 78 -7.56 1.29 0.23
N VAL A 79 -7.36 1.87 -0.95
CA VAL A 79 -8.42 2.01 -1.96
C VAL A 79 -8.42 0.79 -2.86
N LEU A 80 -9.53 0.06 -2.88
CA LEU A 80 -9.73 -1.12 -3.71
C LEU A 80 -10.68 -0.80 -4.85
N GLN A 81 -10.31 -1.16 -6.08
CA GLN A 81 -11.24 -1.28 -7.19
C GLN A 81 -12.05 -2.57 -6.98
N THR A 82 -13.35 -2.42 -6.77
CA THR A 82 -14.26 -3.53 -6.52
C THR A 82 -15.28 -3.66 -7.65
N ASP A 83 -15.86 -4.84 -7.82
CA ASP A 83 -16.96 -5.06 -8.77
C ASP A 83 -18.32 -4.56 -8.23
N GLN A 84 -18.36 -4.05 -6.98
CA GLN A 84 -19.57 -3.59 -6.30
C GLN A 84 -19.94 -2.16 -6.71
N ARG A 85 -20.12 -1.93 -8.01
CA ARG A 85 -20.58 -0.65 -8.56
C ARG A 85 -22.08 -0.50 -8.35
N ASP A 86 -22.50 0.63 -7.82
CA ASP A 86 -23.90 1.00 -7.72
C ASP A 86 -24.41 1.43 -9.12
N PRO A 87 -25.33 0.68 -9.76
CA PRO A 87 -25.80 1.02 -11.10
C PRO A 87 -26.69 2.28 -11.14
N GLU A 88 -27.21 2.71 -9.99
CA GLU A 88 -28.08 3.89 -9.89
C GLU A 88 -27.28 5.19 -9.64
N ASP A 89 -26.00 5.07 -9.27
CA ASP A 89 -25.09 6.20 -9.07
C ASP A 89 -24.03 6.23 -10.17
N ALA A 90 -24.22 7.11 -11.14
CA ALA A 90 -23.31 7.26 -12.28
C ALA A 90 -21.89 7.70 -11.87
N GLU A 91 -21.74 8.34 -10.71
CA GLU A 91 -20.48 8.85 -10.16
C GLU A 91 -19.74 7.81 -9.30
N ASP A 92 -20.35 6.64 -9.02
CA ASP A 92 -19.68 5.56 -8.32
C ASP A 92 -18.61 4.92 -9.22
N SER A 93 -17.34 5.18 -8.91
CA SER A 93 -16.18 4.62 -9.62
C SER A 93 -16.00 3.11 -9.40
N GLY A 94 -16.76 2.50 -8.49
CA GLY A 94 -16.55 1.12 -8.02
C GLY A 94 -15.39 0.99 -7.03
N GLU A 95 -14.73 2.11 -6.68
CA GLU A 95 -13.68 2.15 -5.67
C GLU A 95 -14.28 2.10 -4.26
N ARG A 96 -13.62 1.36 -3.37
CA ARG A 96 -13.96 1.27 -1.95
C ARG A 96 -12.72 1.48 -1.08
N ALA A 97 -12.80 2.43 -0.16
CA ALA A 97 -11.74 2.64 0.84
C ALA A 97 -11.90 1.65 2.01
N VAL A 98 -10.91 0.79 2.20
CA VAL A 98 -10.79 -0.10 3.35
C VAL A 98 -9.85 0.54 4.38
N TYR A 99 -10.38 0.81 5.57
CA TYR A 99 -9.59 1.34 6.69
C TYR A 99 -9.11 0.22 7.60
N ILE A 100 -7.84 -0.15 7.45
CA ILE A 100 -7.20 -1.25 8.14
C ILE A 100 -6.61 -0.75 9.47
N ARG A 101 -7.07 -1.35 10.57
CA ARG A 101 -6.58 -1.08 11.95
C ARG A 101 -6.78 -2.30 12.86
N GLY A 102 -6.06 -2.34 13.98
CA GLY A 102 -6.25 -3.35 15.02
C GLY A 102 -6.14 -4.80 14.51
N ASN A 103 -7.17 -5.61 14.73
CA ASN A 103 -7.19 -7.01 14.30
C ASN A 103 -7.13 -7.18 12.77
N MET A 104 -7.74 -6.28 12.01
CA MET A 104 -7.69 -6.32 10.54
C MET A 104 -6.26 -6.12 10.04
N GLN A 105 -5.49 -5.23 10.68
CA GLN A 105 -4.08 -5.02 10.34
C GLN A 105 -3.26 -6.30 10.52
N ARG A 106 -3.53 -7.05 11.59
CA ARG A 106 -2.85 -8.34 11.84
C ARG A 106 -3.20 -9.35 10.75
N ALA A 107 -4.48 -9.48 10.40
CA ALA A 107 -4.94 -10.38 9.34
C ALA A 107 -4.31 -10.05 7.98
N VAL A 108 -4.33 -8.77 7.59
CA VAL A 108 -3.73 -8.32 6.32
C VAL A 108 -2.21 -8.52 6.32
N ALA A 109 -1.52 -8.21 7.42
CA ALA A 109 -0.08 -8.44 7.51
C ALA A 109 0.28 -9.93 7.45
N GLN A 110 -0.57 -10.83 7.97
CA GLN A 110 -0.40 -12.27 7.79
C GLN A 110 -0.61 -12.68 6.33
N ALA A 111 -1.63 -12.13 5.66
CA ALA A 111 -1.91 -12.39 4.25
C ALA A 111 -0.76 -11.95 3.32
N VAL A 112 -0.19 -10.78 3.54
CA VAL A 112 0.96 -10.26 2.78
C VAL A 112 2.19 -11.14 2.99
N ARG A 113 2.47 -11.57 4.22
CA ARG A 113 3.56 -12.50 4.52
C ARG A 113 3.34 -13.86 3.88
N ALA A 114 2.11 -14.38 3.90
CA ALA A 114 1.75 -15.64 3.24
C ALA A 114 1.93 -15.57 1.72
N ALA A 115 1.73 -14.39 1.13
CA ALA A 115 1.98 -14.12 -0.28
C ALA A 115 3.48 -13.89 -0.60
N SER A 116 4.37 -13.92 0.41
CA SER A 116 5.80 -13.56 0.28
C SER A 116 6.03 -12.20 -0.40
N ALA A 117 5.09 -11.28 -0.23
CA ALA A 117 5.16 -9.95 -0.82
C ALA A 117 5.87 -8.96 0.14
N PRO A 118 6.59 -7.96 -0.38
CA PRO A 118 7.25 -6.94 0.44
C PRO A 118 6.25 -6.00 1.13
N GLY A 119 5.02 -5.91 0.61
CA GLY A 119 3.99 -5.01 1.11
C GLY A 119 2.71 -5.12 0.28
N LEU A 120 1.79 -4.19 0.54
CA LEU A 120 0.62 -3.98 -0.31
C LEU A 120 1.02 -3.08 -1.49
N GLU A 121 1.05 -3.66 -2.69
CA GLU A 121 1.39 -2.96 -3.94
C GLU A 121 0.13 -2.68 -4.78
N VAL A 122 0.12 -1.55 -5.50
CA VAL A 122 -0.92 -1.20 -6.49
C VAL A 122 -1.05 -2.30 -7.53
N GLY A 123 -2.28 -2.65 -7.90
CA GLY A 123 -2.61 -3.78 -8.77
C GLY A 123 -2.67 -5.13 -8.05
N GLY A 124 -2.23 -5.22 -6.79
CA GLY A 124 -2.38 -6.44 -5.99
C GLY A 124 -3.84 -6.71 -5.64
N LYS A 125 -4.24 -7.98 -5.58
CA LYS A 125 -5.60 -8.38 -5.20
C LYS A 125 -5.69 -8.60 -3.70
N LEU A 126 -6.54 -7.84 -3.02
CA LEU A 126 -6.79 -7.95 -1.59
C LEU A 126 -8.24 -8.41 -1.36
N LEU A 127 -8.38 -9.42 -0.51
CA LEU A 127 -9.66 -9.86 0.05
C LEU A 127 -9.59 -9.69 1.56
N VAL A 128 -10.60 -9.04 2.13
CA VAL A 128 -10.80 -8.94 3.59
C VAL A 128 -12.20 -9.43 3.90
N LYS A 129 -12.32 -10.37 4.84
CA LYS A 129 -13.57 -10.97 5.27
C LYS A 129 -13.76 -10.82 6.77
N TYR A 130 -14.95 -10.40 7.19
CA TYR A 130 -15.35 -10.41 8.59
C TYR A 130 -15.86 -11.81 8.98
N VAL A 131 -15.13 -12.53 9.84
CA VAL A 131 -15.37 -13.97 10.07
C VAL A 131 -16.05 -14.30 11.39
N ALA A 132 -15.87 -13.50 12.43
CA ALA A 132 -16.50 -13.70 13.74
C ALA A 132 -16.28 -12.51 14.68
N ASP A 133 -17.11 -12.41 15.71
CA ASP A 133 -16.81 -11.60 16.89
C ASP A 133 -15.81 -12.32 17.82
N GLY A 134 -14.82 -11.60 18.31
CA GLY A 134 -13.86 -12.10 19.29
C GLY A 134 -14.42 -12.14 20.71
N LYS A 135 -13.60 -12.58 21.68
CA LYS A 135 -13.98 -12.49 23.10
C LYS A 135 -13.85 -11.04 23.59
N ALA A 136 -14.92 -10.49 24.16
CA ALA A 136 -14.87 -9.18 24.80
C ALA A 136 -13.82 -9.19 25.92
N ALA A 137 -12.92 -8.20 25.92
CA ALA A 137 -11.82 -8.14 26.87
C ALA A 137 -12.30 -7.94 28.32
N ARG A 138 -13.43 -7.27 28.51
CA ARG A 138 -14.08 -6.99 29.81
C ARG A 138 -15.58 -6.86 29.62
N ARG A 139 -16.36 -7.08 30.69
CA ARG A 139 -17.82 -6.89 30.70
C ARG A 139 -18.15 -5.44 30.30
N GLY A 140 -18.95 -5.26 29.25
CA GLY A 140 -19.35 -3.94 28.72
C GLY A 140 -18.51 -3.41 27.56
N PHE A 141 -17.45 -4.12 27.14
CA PHE A 141 -16.73 -3.80 25.91
C PHE A 141 -17.31 -4.57 24.73
N ASN A 142 -17.46 -3.90 23.58
CA ASN A 142 -17.86 -4.57 22.35
C ASN A 142 -16.82 -5.62 21.98
N PRO A 143 -17.23 -6.86 21.64
CA PRO A 143 -16.31 -7.88 21.17
C PRO A 143 -15.57 -7.37 19.93
N PRO A 144 -14.25 -7.58 19.86
CA PRO A 144 -13.48 -7.08 18.72
C PRO A 144 -13.77 -7.94 17.50
N LYS A 145 -14.07 -7.31 16.36
CA LYS A 145 -14.25 -8.00 15.09
C LYS A 145 -12.98 -8.78 14.71
N VAL A 146 -13.15 -10.02 14.28
CA VAL A 146 -12.09 -10.91 13.77
C VAL A 146 -12.18 -10.95 12.26
N TYR A 147 -11.05 -10.77 11.59
CA TYR A 147 -10.95 -10.71 10.15
C TYR A 147 -10.04 -11.81 9.62
N GLU A 148 -10.38 -12.34 8.45
CA GLU A 148 -9.47 -13.11 7.60
C GLU A 148 -9.12 -12.26 6.38
N ALA A 149 -7.88 -12.34 5.93
CA ALA A 149 -7.44 -11.65 4.72
C ALA A 149 -6.65 -12.59 3.82
N LYS A 150 -6.76 -12.35 2.51
CA LYS A 150 -5.95 -13.00 1.48
C LYS A 150 -5.38 -11.92 0.57
N TYR A 151 -4.10 -12.05 0.24
CA TYR A 151 -3.42 -11.12 -0.64
C TYR A 151 -2.75 -11.89 -1.78
N ARG A 152 -2.82 -11.33 -2.97
CA ARG A 152 -2.01 -11.73 -4.12
C ARG A 152 -1.30 -10.48 -4.62
N ALA A 153 0.03 -10.54 -4.71
CA ALA A 153 0.82 -9.48 -5.32
C ALA A 153 0.34 -9.22 -6.76
N PRO A 154 0.48 -7.99 -7.30
CA PRO A 154 0.29 -7.77 -8.73
C PRO A 154 1.20 -8.74 -9.49
N GLU A 155 0.73 -9.25 -10.62
CA GLU A 155 1.61 -9.89 -11.59
C GLU A 155 2.59 -8.78 -11.99
N ARG A 156 3.82 -8.81 -11.46
CA ARG A 156 4.87 -7.99 -12.03
C ARG A 156 5.01 -8.52 -13.44
N GLU A 157 4.65 -7.72 -14.44
CA GLU A 157 5.32 -7.90 -15.73
C GLU A 157 6.79 -7.90 -15.38
N ALA A 158 7.41 -9.09 -15.43
CA ALA A 158 8.83 -9.21 -15.27
C ALA A 158 9.38 -8.25 -16.30
N THR A 159 9.91 -7.12 -15.84
CA THR A 159 10.69 -6.24 -16.68
C THR A 159 11.79 -7.15 -17.20
N ALA A 160 11.60 -7.66 -18.40
CA ALA A 160 12.67 -8.25 -19.18
C ALA A 160 13.70 -7.14 -19.18
N VAL A 161 14.78 -7.33 -18.41
CA VAL A 161 15.99 -6.57 -18.59
C VAL A 161 16.28 -6.65 -20.09
N PRO A 162 16.21 -5.55 -20.87
CA PRO A 162 16.81 -5.59 -22.18
C PRO A 162 18.30 -5.78 -21.93
N ASP A 163 18.77 -7.00 -22.18
CA ASP A 163 20.18 -7.36 -22.21
C ASP A 163 20.80 -6.66 -23.43
N ALA A 164 21.05 -5.36 -23.31
CA ALA A 164 21.57 -4.55 -24.40
C ALA A 164 22.26 -3.27 -23.91
N VAL A 165 23.39 -3.41 -23.23
CA VAL A 165 24.64 -2.73 -23.63
C VAL A 165 25.82 -3.38 -22.90
N ARG A 166 26.38 -4.45 -23.48
CA ARG A 166 27.84 -4.62 -23.45
C ARG A 166 28.37 -3.56 -24.40
N GLU A 167 28.66 -2.41 -23.83
CA GLU A 167 29.45 -1.37 -24.47
C GLU A 167 30.79 -1.99 -24.88
N THR A 168 30.92 -2.29 -26.16
CA THR A 168 32.18 -2.70 -26.78
C THR A 168 33.13 -1.52 -26.67
N VAL A 169 33.99 -1.56 -25.66
CA VAL A 169 35.15 -0.67 -25.54
C VAL A 169 35.96 -0.80 -26.84
N PRO A 170 36.21 0.28 -27.61
CA PRO A 170 37.16 0.19 -28.71
C PRO A 170 38.56 0.04 -28.10
N ALA A 171 39.07 -1.19 -28.11
CA ALA A 171 40.48 -1.46 -27.89
C ALA A 171 41.26 -0.90 -29.09
N SER A 172 41.70 0.35 -28.95
CA SER A 172 42.69 0.96 -29.82
C SER A 172 43.95 0.09 -29.81
N ALA A 173 44.29 -0.39 -31.00
CA ALA A 173 45.34 -1.35 -31.27
C ALA A 173 46.72 -0.77 -30.93
N ALA A 174 47.44 -1.49 -30.07
CA ALA A 174 48.88 -1.40 -29.94
C ALA A 174 49.44 -2.82 -29.89
N SER A 175 49.96 -3.33 -31.01
CA SER A 175 51.23 -4.08 -31.06
C SER A 175 51.54 -4.56 -32.49
N GLY A 176 52.77 -4.30 -32.96
CA GLY A 176 53.60 -5.35 -33.56
C GLY A 176 53.38 -5.76 -35.01
N ASN A 177 54.02 -5.02 -35.93
CA ASN A 177 54.86 -5.48 -37.04
C ASN A 177 54.78 -6.97 -37.48
N VAL A 178 54.33 -7.23 -38.71
CA VAL A 178 54.89 -8.30 -39.56
C VAL A 178 54.85 -7.91 -41.04
N ASN A 179 56.04 -7.77 -41.62
CA ASN A 179 56.28 -7.77 -43.07
C ASN A 179 55.56 -8.93 -43.74
N HIS A 180 54.87 -8.70 -44.86
CA HIS A 180 54.91 -9.63 -46.00
C HIS A 180 54.70 -8.87 -47.31
N LYS A 181 55.63 -9.14 -48.21
CA LYS A 181 55.85 -8.58 -49.54
C LYS A 181 54.84 -9.22 -50.49
N SER A 182 53.92 -8.45 -51.05
CA SER A 182 52.94 -8.95 -52.04
C SER A 182 53.51 -8.81 -53.45
N GLU A 183 54.01 -9.91 -53.99
CA GLU A 183 54.17 -10.11 -55.43
C GLU A 183 52.81 -10.52 -56.03
N VAL A 184 52.39 -9.84 -57.09
CA VAL A 184 51.19 -10.15 -57.89
C VAL A 184 51.52 -11.21 -58.94
N PRO A 185 50.54 -12.07 -59.29
CA PRO A 185 50.34 -12.27 -60.72
C PRO A 185 48.86 -12.36 -61.14
N PHE A 186 48.67 -11.88 -62.39
CA PHE A 186 47.67 -12.17 -63.43
C PHE A 186 46.40 -12.94 -63.08
#